data_AF-A0A6P5RQB4-F1
#
_entry.id   AF-A0A6P5RQB4-F1
#
_cell.length_a   1.000
_cell.length_b   1.000
_cell.length_c   1.000
_cell.angle_alpha   90.00
_cell.angle_beta   90.00
_cell.angle_gamma   90.00
#
_symmetry.space_group_name_H-M   'P 1'
#
loop_
_entity.id
_entity.type
_entity.pdbx_description
1 polymer ?
#
loop_
_entity_poly.entity_id
_entity_poly.type
_entity_poly.pdbx_seq_one_letter_code
_entity_poly.pdbx_strand_id
1 'polypeptide(L)'
;GMIYSNNQTVVSAATKMSSFGLVSSQTQYMLSQMLKDKKFTANYLKENQKRLRKRRQMFVCGLKGAGIRCLKSNAGLFCWVDMRHLLKSNTFEAEKELWMKVVCEFGLNISPGSSCHCSEPGWFRMCFANMSEDTLDVAMQRVKALVEPTMVHQSVVSKSTWLQTKWVFQLASYDREPDR
;
A
#
# COMPACT_ATOMS: atom_id res chain seq x y z
N GLY A 1 -4.10 -19.80 0.29
CA GLY A 1 -3.60 -19.61 -1.09
C GLY A 1 -3.92 -20.85 -1.91
N MET A 2 -3.60 -20.85 -3.20
CA MET A 2 -3.73 -22.02 -4.08
C MET A 2 -2.50 -22.07 -5.00
N ILE A 3 -2.00 -23.26 -5.27
CA ILE A 3 -0.99 -23.52 -6.30
C ILE A 3 -1.67 -24.26 -7.43
N TYR A 4 -1.44 -23.83 -8.67
CA TYR A 4 -1.92 -24.49 -9.88
C TYR A 4 -0.73 -24.76 -10.80
N SER A 5 -0.57 -26.01 -11.23
CA SER A 5 0.52 -26.42 -12.13
C SER A 5 0.07 -27.62 -12.97
N ASN A 6 0.47 -27.63 -14.25
CA ASN A 6 0.31 -28.79 -15.13
C ASN A 6 1.39 -29.86 -14.90
N ASN A 7 2.44 -29.55 -14.14
CA ASN A 7 3.51 -30.49 -13.83
C ASN A 7 3.15 -31.31 -12.58
N GLN A 8 2.94 -32.61 -12.76
CA GLN A 8 2.51 -33.50 -11.69
C GLN A 8 3.52 -33.65 -10.56
N THR A 9 4.83 -33.54 -10.87
CA THR A 9 5.90 -33.55 -9.86
C THR A 9 5.77 -32.33 -8.94
N VAL A 10 5.50 -31.16 -9.51
CA VAL A 10 5.26 -29.93 -8.74
C VAL A 10 4.01 -30.06 -7.89
N VAL A 11 2.92 -30.60 -8.44
CA VAL A 11 1.67 -30.84 -7.68
C VAL A 11 1.91 -31.78 -6.50
N SER A 12 2.62 -32.89 -6.71
CA SER A 12 2.91 -33.87 -5.66
C SER A 12 3.77 -33.26 -4.55
N ALA A 13 4.84 -32.56 -4.91
CA ALA A 13 5.73 -31.90 -3.95
C ALA A 13 4.98 -30.83 -3.13
N ALA A 14 4.25 -29.93 -3.81
CA ALA A 14 3.48 -28.88 -3.17
C ALA A 14 2.38 -29.45 -2.25
N THR A 15 1.73 -30.56 -2.63
CA THR A 15 0.71 -31.21 -1.80
C THR A 15 1.31 -31.73 -0.49
N LYS A 16 2.46 -32.40 -0.54
CA LYS A 16 3.15 -32.89 0.67
C LYS A 16 3.56 -31.72 1.58
N MET A 17 4.08 -30.64 0.99
CA MET A 17 4.47 -29.42 1.73
C MET A 17 3.26 -28.66 2.29
N SER A 18 2.07 -28.78 1.68
CA SER A 18 0.88 -28.05 2.12
C SER A 18 0.44 -28.40 3.55
N SER A 19 0.85 -29.58 4.06
CA SER A 19 0.58 -30.03 5.43
C SER A 19 0.99 -29.03 6.51
N PHE A 20 2.02 -28.21 6.27
CA PHE A 20 2.51 -27.18 7.19
C PHE A 20 1.70 -25.88 7.18
N GLY A 21 0.72 -25.74 6.27
CA GLY A 21 -0.05 -24.52 6.09
C GLY A 21 -1.43 -24.77 5.48
N LEU A 22 -2.08 -25.88 5.86
CA LEU A 22 -3.39 -26.26 5.33
C LEU A 22 -4.44 -25.20 5.66
N VAL A 23 -5.39 -25.03 4.75
CA VAL A 23 -6.56 -24.17 4.96
C VAL A 23 -7.49 -24.87 5.95
N SER A 24 -8.00 -24.14 6.95
CA SER A 24 -9.04 -24.63 7.86
C SER A 24 -10.20 -25.27 7.10
N SER A 25 -10.61 -26.47 7.51
CA SER A 25 -11.74 -27.19 6.90
C SER A 25 -13.04 -26.38 6.96
N GLN A 26 -13.24 -25.61 8.03
CA GLN A 26 -14.38 -24.70 8.16
C GLN A 26 -14.36 -23.60 7.09
N THR A 27 -13.21 -22.97 6.87
CA THR A 27 -13.03 -21.95 5.82
C THR A 27 -13.21 -22.55 4.44
N GLN A 28 -12.70 -23.76 4.20
CA GLN A 28 -12.92 -24.48 2.94
C GLN A 28 -14.41 -24.70 2.68
N TYR A 29 -15.16 -25.19 3.67
CA TYR A 29 -16.60 -25.41 3.55
C TYR A 29 -17.34 -24.11 3.26
N MET A 30 -17.11 -23.06 4.05
CA MET A 30 -17.75 -21.76 3.88
C MET A 30 -17.50 -21.18 2.48
N LEU A 31 -16.23 -21.13 2.06
CA LEU A 31 -15.88 -20.60 0.73
C LEU A 31 -16.44 -21.47 -0.40
N SER A 32 -16.52 -22.79 -0.22
CA SER A 32 -17.11 -23.67 -1.23
C SER A 32 -18.58 -23.34 -1.49
N GLN A 33 -19.37 -23.07 -0.44
CA GLN A 33 -20.79 -22.70 -0.58
C GLN A 33 -20.93 -21.32 -1.26
N MET A 34 -20.13 -20.35 -0.82
CA MET A 34 -20.13 -18.98 -1.37
C MET A 34 -19.69 -18.94 -2.84
N LEU A 35 -18.66 -19.68 -3.23
CA LEU A 35 -18.13 -19.70 -4.60
C LEU A 35 -18.94 -20.59 -5.56
N LYS A 36 -19.72 -21.54 -5.03
CA LYS A 36 -20.66 -22.36 -5.81
C LYS A 36 -21.83 -21.53 -6.34
N ASP A 37 -22.25 -20.49 -5.62
CA ASP A 37 -23.29 -19.57 -6.08
C ASP A 37 -22.80 -18.69 -7.25
N LYS A 38 -23.27 -19.02 -8.46
CA LYS A 38 -22.94 -18.31 -9.70
C LYS A 38 -23.53 -16.91 -9.77
N LYS A 39 -24.69 -16.68 -9.15
CA LYS A 39 -25.32 -15.35 -9.12
C LYS A 39 -24.52 -14.44 -8.20
N PHE A 40 -24.16 -14.93 -7.02
CA PHE A 40 -23.30 -14.20 -6.09
C PHE A 40 -21.95 -13.86 -6.72
N THR A 41 -21.23 -14.83 -7.28
CA THR A 41 -19.89 -14.62 -7.84
C THR A 41 -19.87 -13.63 -9.00
N ALA A 42 -20.82 -13.73 -9.94
CA ALA A 42 -20.95 -12.77 -11.04
C ALA A 42 -21.23 -11.34 -10.54
N ASN A 43 -22.14 -11.20 -9.56
CA ASN A 43 -22.46 -9.91 -8.98
C ASN A 43 -21.28 -9.32 -8.20
N TYR A 44 -20.59 -10.15 -7.40
CA TYR A 44 -19.40 -9.75 -6.64
C TYR A 44 -18.31 -9.20 -7.56
N LEU A 45 -17.99 -9.90 -8.66
CA LEU A 45 -16.97 -9.44 -9.61
C LEU A 45 -17.34 -8.09 -10.24
N LYS A 46 -18.58 -7.93 -10.70
CA LYS A 46 -19.07 -6.69 -11.31
C LYS A 46 -19.02 -5.53 -10.32
N GLU A 47 -19.56 -5.72 -9.12
CA GLU A 47 -19.68 -4.68 -8.12
C GLU A 47 -18.31 -4.31 -7.50
N ASN A 48 -17.44 -5.29 -7.26
CA ASN A 48 -16.09 -5.05 -6.76
C ASN A 48 -15.27 -4.22 -7.76
N GLN A 49 -15.29 -4.56 -9.05
CA GLN A 49 -14.63 -3.77 -10.09
C GLN A 49 -15.18 -2.35 -10.19
N LYS A 50 -16.51 -2.17 -10.11
CA LYS A 50 -17.17 -0.86 -10.11
C LYS A 50 -16.70 0.00 -8.94
N ARG A 51 -16.73 -0.55 -7.72
CA ARG A 51 -16.33 0.17 -6.49
C ARG A 51 -14.85 0.51 -6.47
N LEU A 52 -13.98 -0.42 -6.86
CA LEU A 52 -12.54 -0.17 -6.97
C LEU A 52 -12.23 0.91 -8.00
N ARG A 53 -12.92 0.92 -9.14
CA ARG A 53 -12.77 1.97 -10.16
C ARG A 53 -13.18 3.34 -9.63
N LYS A 54 -14.35 3.45 -8.99
CA LYS A 54 -14.81 4.70 -8.36
C LYS A 54 -13.79 5.19 -7.33
N ARG A 55 -13.36 4.29 -6.44
CA ARG A 55 -12.40 4.60 -5.37
C ARG A 55 -11.05 5.07 -5.91
N ARG A 56 -10.52 4.38 -6.93
CA ARG A 56 -9.29 4.79 -7.61
C ARG A 56 -9.43 6.17 -8.25
N GLN A 57 -10.56 6.46 -8.89
CA GLN A 57 -10.81 7.77 -9.52
C GLN A 57 -10.79 8.89 -8.47
N MET A 58 -11.51 8.73 -7.35
CA MET A 58 -11.48 9.70 -6.25
C MET A 58 -10.06 9.95 -5.75
N PHE A 59 -9.31 8.88 -5.50
CA PHE A 59 -7.93 8.96 -5.03
C PHE A 59 -7.00 9.69 -6.03
N VAL A 60 -7.05 9.32 -7.31
CA VAL A 60 -6.22 9.94 -8.36
C VAL A 60 -6.60 11.40 -8.57
N CYS A 61 -7.89 11.75 -8.49
CA CYS A 61 -8.36 13.13 -8.54
C CYS A 61 -7.85 13.95 -7.35
N GLY A 62 -7.88 13.38 -6.14
CA GLY A 62 -7.34 14.01 -4.94
C GLY A 62 -5.83 14.28 -5.04
N LEU A 63 -5.05 13.28 -5.45
CA LEU A 63 -3.61 13.45 -5.70
C LEU A 63 -3.32 14.54 -6.73
N LYS A 64 -4.05 14.52 -7.86
CA LYS A 64 -3.91 15.54 -8.91
C LYS A 64 -4.25 16.94 -8.40
N GLY A 65 -5.27 17.07 -7.54
CA GLY A 65 -5.63 18.32 -6.88
C GLY A 65 -4.55 18.85 -5.92
N ALA A 66 -3.72 17.98 -5.38
CA ALA A 66 -2.54 18.32 -4.59
C ALA A 66 -1.26 18.49 -5.44
N GLY A 67 -1.34 18.45 -6.77
CA GLY A 67 -0.17 18.58 -7.66
C GLY A 67 0.68 17.31 -7.79
N ILE A 68 0.25 16.19 -7.21
CA ILE A 68 0.96 14.91 -7.24
C ILE A 68 0.46 14.05 -8.39
N ARG A 69 1.40 13.47 -9.15
CA ARG A 69 1.09 12.55 -10.25
C ARG A 69 1.12 11.10 -9.78
N CYS A 70 0.45 10.22 -10.51
CA CYS A 70 0.52 8.78 -10.31
C CYS A 70 0.70 8.06 -11.64
N LEU A 71 1.36 6.89 -11.62
CA LEU A 71 1.45 6.01 -12.76
C LEU A 71 0.04 5.53 -13.18
N LYS A 72 -0.24 5.57 -14.48
CA LYS A 72 -1.50 5.06 -15.02
C LYS A 72 -1.55 3.54 -14.83
N SER A 73 -2.54 3.07 -14.08
CA SER A 73 -2.81 1.65 -13.82
C SER A 73 -4.29 1.35 -14.00
N ASN A 74 -4.63 0.11 -14.34
CA ASN A 74 -6.00 -0.39 -14.48
C ASN A 74 -6.39 -1.41 -13.40
N ALA A 75 -5.47 -1.79 -12.51
CA ALA A 75 -5.66 -2.85 -11.53
C ALA A 75 -4.96 -2.56 -10.19
N GLY A 76 -5.20 -3.43 -9.21
CA GLY A 76 -4.63 -3.33 -7.88
C GLY A 76 -5.51 -2.57 -6.89
N LEU A 77 -5.02 -2.52 -5.64
CA LEU A 77 -5.68 -1.87 -4.50
C LEU A 77 -4.93 -0.61 -4.04
N PHE A 78 -3.97 -0.16 -4.86
CA PHE A 78 -3.06 0.95 -4.62
C PHE A 78 -2.73 1.67 -5.92
N CYS A 79 -2.18 2.88 -5.82
CA CYS A 79 -1.49 3.53 -6.93
C CYS A 79 0.01 3.67 -6.65
N TRP A 80 0.78 3.73 -7.73
CA TRP A 80 2.19 4.08 -7.70
C TRP A 80 2.32 5.59 -7.94
N VAL A 81 2.75 6.33 -6.92
CA VAL A 81 2.64 7.78 -6.82
C VAL A 81 4.02 8.42 -6.99
N ASP A 82 4.10 9.45 -7.84
CA ASP A 82 5.33 10.17 -8.18
C ASP A 82 5.47 11.41 -7.31
N MET A 83 6.34 11.33 -6.30
CA MET A 83 6.68 12.43 -5.40
C MET A 83 8.13 12.92 -5.62
N ARG A 84 8.75 12.62 -6.77
CA ARG A 84 10.15 13.01 -7.05
C ARG A 84 10.40 14.52 -6.92
N HIS A 85 9.39 15.33 -7.26
CA HIS A 85 9.44 16.79 -7.13
C HIS A 85 9.43 17.30 -5.67
N LEU A 86 9.14 16.45 -4.69
CA LEU A 86 9.18 16.77 -3.26
C LEU A 86 10.49 16.35 -2.60
N LEU A 87 11.37 15.66 -3.33
CA LEU A 87 12.68 15.26 -2.81
C LEU A 87 13.62 16.46 -2.76
N LYS A 88 14.45 16.53 -1.71
CA LYS A 88 15.54 17.52 -1.62
C LYS A 88 16.66 17.24 -2.63
N SER A 89 16.90 15.97 -2.93
CA SER A 89 17.88 15.48 -3.89
C SER A 89 17.39 14.16 -4.49
N ASN A 90 17.91 13.77 -5.65
CA ASN A 90 17.51 12.52 -6.31
C ASN A 90 18.25 11.31 -5.71
N THR A 91 18.06 11.03 -4.42
CA THR A 91 18.70 9.92 -3.70
C THR A 91 17.71 9.16 -2.80
N PHE A 92 18.04 7.92 -2.41
CA PHE A 92 17.20 7.12 -1.52
C PHE A 92 17.17 7.66 -0.08
N GLU A 93 18.22 8.36 0.35
CA GLU A 93 18.23 9.07 1.63
C GLU A 93 17.17 10.17 1.65
N ALA A 94 17.04 10.95 0.57
CA ALA A 94 15.99 11.95 0.44
C ALA A 94 14.59 11.32 0.36
N GLU A 95 14.44 10.15 -0.27
CA GLU A 95 13.19 9.38 -0.24
C GLU A 95 12.83 8.97 1.19
N LYS A 96 13.81 8.48 1.96
CA LYS A 96 13.62 8.09 3.36
C LYS A 96 13.26 9.28 4.25
N GLU A 97 13.90 10.43 4.05
CA GLU A 97 13.54 11.68 4.75
C GLU A 97 12.11 12.11 4.46
N LEU A 98 11.71 12.12 3.17
CA LEU A 98 10.34 12.44 2.77
C LEU A 98 9.35 11.44 3.37
N TRP A 99 9.65 10.14 3.30
CA TRP A 99 8.83 9.09 3.89
C TRP A 99 8.63 9.31 5.39
N MET A 100 9.70 9.58 6.13
CA MET A 100 9.66 9.87 7.55
C MET A 100 8.78 11.08 7.87
N LYS A 101 8.91 12.16 7.10
CA LYS A 101 8.04 13.34 7.20
C LYS A 101 6.57 12.98 6.99
N VAL A 102 6.25 12.24 5.93
CA VAL A 102 4.88 11.84 5.59
C VAL A 102 4.24 10.99 6.70
N VAL A 103 5.00 10.07 7.29
CA VAL A 103 4.48 9.21 8.35
C VAL A 103 4.38 9.95 9.69
N CYS A 104 5.44 10.63 10.11
CA CYS A 104 5.52 11.22 11.46
C CYS A 104 4.79 12.56 11.59
N GLU A 105 4.82 13.41 10.56
CA GLU A 105 4.21 14.76 10.62
C GLU A 105 2.79 14.76 10.05
N PHE A 106 2.55 14.02 8.96
CA PHE A 106 1.25 14.01 8.28
C PHE A 106 0.39 12.79 8.64
N GLY A 107 0.95 11.80 9.35
CA GLY A 107 0.21 10.63 9.81
C GLY A 107 -0.32 9.77 8.67
N LEU A 108 0.41 9.68 7.55
CA LEU A 108 0.06 8.87 6.39
C LEU A 108 1.03 7.69 6.27
N ASN A 109 0.54 6.48 6.54
CA ASN A 109 1.36 5.28 6.36
C ASN A 109 1.35 4.84 4.89
N ILE A 110 2.47 5.05 4.20
CA ILE A 110 2.69 4.70 2.79
C ILE A 110 3.98 3.89 2.65
N SER A 111 4.12 3.11 1.58
CA SER A 111 5.37 2.35 1.34
C SER A 111 6.29 3.13 0.39
N PRO A 112 7.56 3.40 0.75
CA PRO A 112 8.52 4.02 -0.16
C PRO A 112 8.93 3.02 -1.27
N GLY A 113 9.39 3.56 -2.39
CA GLY A 113 9.75 2.80 -3.59
C GLY A 113 10.89 1.82 -3.33
N SER A 114 11.86 2.22 -2.52
CA SER A 114 12.97 1.39 -2.02
C SER A 114 12.50 0.09 -1.36
N SER A 115 11.40 0.09 -0.60
CA SER A 115 10.84 -1.15 -0.01
C SER A 115 10.33 -2.16 -1.03
N CYS A 116 10.10 -1.73 -2.27
CA CYS A 116 9.72 -2.58 -3.40
C CYS A 116 10.85 -2.74 -4.42
N HIS A 117 12.11 -2.41 -4.04
CA HIS A 117 13.29 -2.46 -4.90
C HIS A 117 13.14 -1.58 -6.16
N CYS A 118 12.45 -0.44 -6.06
CA CYS A 118 12.42 0.53 -7.15
C CYS A 118 13.84 1.07 -7.41
N SER A 119 14.25 1.13 -8.68
CA SER A 119 15.57 1.61 -9.07
C SER A 119 15.72 3.12 -9.01
N GLU A 120 14.61 3.86 -8.91
CA GLU A 120 14.58 5.32 -8.83
C GLU A 120 13.95 5.76 -7.51
N PRO A 121 14.52 6.74 -6.79
CA PRO A 121 13.91 7.28 -5.58
C PRO A 121 12.71 8.18 -5.91
N GLY A 122 11.83 8.40 -4.92
CA GLY A 122 10.71 9.34 -4.98
C GLY A 122 9.39 8.72 -5.43
N TRP A 123 9.33 7.40 -5.56
CA TRP A 123 8.11 6.66 -5.83
C TRP A 123 7.50 6.12 -4.55
N PHE A 124 6.17 6.11 -4.45
CA PHE A 124 5.46 5.62 -3.27
C PHE A 124 4.25 4.76 -3.62
N ARG A 125 4.04 3.69 -2.86
CA ARG A 125 2.82 2.86 -2.92
C ARG A 125 1.78 3.39 -1.94
N MET A 126 0.62 3.79 -2.44
CA MET A 126 -0.49 4.26 -1.60
C MET A 126 -1.75 3.44 -1.86
N CYS A 127 -2.24 2.75 -0.83
CA CYS A 127 -3.45 1.92 -0.88
C CYS A 127 -4.71 2.78 -0.77
N PHE A 128 -5.76 2.42 -1.51
CA PHE A 128 -7.04 3.16 -1.50
C PHE A 128 -8.26 2.30 -1.18
N ALA A 129 -8.13 0.97 -1.11
CA ALA A 129 -9.27 0.05 -1.08
C ALA A 129 -9.71 -0.41 0.33
N ASN A 130 -9.06 0.06 1.39
CA ASN A 130 -9.25 -0.43 2.77
C ASN A 130 -9.84 0.61 3.73
N MET A 131 -10.34 1.75 3.23
CA MET A 131 -10.82 2.85 4.06
C MET A 131 -12.13 3.46 3.55
N SER A 132 -12.88 4.14 4.42
CA SER A 132 -14.12 4.85 4.05
C SER A 132 -13.84 6.03 3.11
N GLU A 133 -14.88 6.60 2.49
CA GLU A 133 -14.73 7.83 1.68
C GLU A 133 -14.22 8.99 2.56
N ASP A 134 -14.78 9.14 3.77
CA ASP A 134 -14.36 10.18 4.72
C ASP A 134 -12.87 10.08 5.12
N THR A 135 -12.37 8.87 5.39
CA THR A 135 -10.95 8.67 5.71
C THR A 135 -10.06 8.99 4.50
N LEU A 136 -10.53 8.66 3.28
CA LEU A 136 -9.81 9.02 2.07
C LEU A 136 -9.73 10.53 1.88
N ASP A 137 -10.81 11.26 2.16
CA ASP A 137 -10.85 12.72 2.05
C ASP A 137 -9.90 13.38 3.06
N VAL A 138 -9.89 12.92 4.32
CA VAL A 138 -8.91 13.36 5.32
C VAL A 138 -7.47 13.06 4.88
N ALA A 139 -7.23 11.89 4.29
CA ALA A 139 -5.92 11.56 3.75
C ALA A 139 -5.50 12.52 2.62
N MET A 140 -6.42 12.88 1.71
CA MET A 140 -6.16 13.84 0.63
C MET A 140 -5.93 15.27 1.14
N GLN A 141 -6.62 15.69 2.20
CA GLN A 141 -6.34 16.97 2.87
C GLN A 141 -4.91 17.00 3.44
N ARG A 142 -4.48 15.92 4.08
CA ARG A 142 -3.10 15.80 4.61
C ARG A 142 -2.06 15.78 3.50
N VAL A 143 -2.34 15.09 2.38
CA VAL A 143 -1.47 15.11 1.20
C VAL A 143 -1.38 16.52 0.62
N LYS A 144 -2.48 17.27 0.58
CA LYS A 144 -2.45 18.66 0.11
C LYS A 144 -1.59 19.55 1.03
N ALA A 145 -1.76 19.43 2.34
CA ALA A 145 -0.96 20.16 3.32
C ALA A 145 0.54 19.80 3.27
N LEU A 146 0.90 18.58 2.86
CA LEU A 146 2.29 18.17 2.63
C LEU A 146 2.95 18.94 1.49
N VAL A 147 2.20 19.23 0.43
CA VAL A 147 2.71 19.89 -0.78
C VAL A 147 2.70 21.41 -0.64
N GLU A 148 1.79 21.96 0.16
CA GLU A 148 1.74 23.40 0.42
C GLU A 148 3.02 23.86 1.14
N PRO A 149 3.65 24.96 0.69
CA PRO A 149 4.87 25.48 1.32
C PRO A 149 4.54 25.86 2.76
N THR A 150 5.16 25.15 3.71
CA THR A 150 5.04 25.44 5.12
C THR A 150 5.58 26.85 5.37
N MET A 151 4.70 27.84 5.50
CA MET A 151 5.11 29.08 6.18
C MET A 151 5.54 28.67 7.58
N VAL A 152 6.81 28.94 7.88
CA VAL A 152 7.56 28.49 9.05
C VAL A 152 6.68 28.49 10.31
N HIS A 153 6.33 27.30 10.78
CA HIS A 153 5.99 27.08 12.17
C HIS A 153 6.93 26.01 12.71
N GLN A 154 7.89 26.47 13.53
CA GLN A 154 8.66 25.62 14.42
C GLN A 154 7.70 24.98 15.41
N SER A 155 7.10 23.84 15.05
CA SER A 155 6.39 23.02 16.01
C SER A 155 7.41 22.14 16.73
N VAL A 156 7.62 22.44 18.01
CA VAL A 156 8.33 21.60 18.97
C VAL A 156 7.78 20.17 18.87
N VAL A 157 8.63 19.24 18.44
CA VAL A 157 8.30 17.80 18.45
C VAL A 157 8.11 17.39 19.90
N SER A 158 6.85 17.19 20.31
CA SER A 158 6.52 16.60 21.61
C SER A 158 7.11 15.18 21.68
N LYS A 159 7.87 14.90 22.75
CA LYS A 159 8.44 13.56 23.03
C LYS A 159 7.38 12.45 23.15
N SER A 160 6.08 12.79 23.30
CA SER A 160 5.01 11.79 23.42
C SER A 160 4.70 11.05 22.11
N THR A 161 4.88 11.68 20.95
CA THR A 161 4.58 11.07 19.64
C THR A 161 5.62 10.03 19.24
N TRP A 162 6.88 10.20 19.70
CA TRP A 162 8.03 9.37 19.36
C TRP A 162 7.86 7.90 19.80
N LEU A 163 7.19 7.68 20.95
CA LEU A 163 6.94 6.35 21.51
C LEU A 163 5.89 5.55 20.71
N GLN A 164 4.95 6.20 20.03
CA GLN A 164 3.91 5.52 19.24
C GLN A 164 4.41 5.06 17.86
N THR A 165 5.44 5.70 17.31
CA THR A 165 6.03 5.36 16.01
C THR A 165 7.04 4.21 16.05
N LYS A 166 7.36 3.63 17.21
CA LYS A 166 8.41 2.60 17.34
C LYS A 166 8.18 1.37 16.44
N TRP A 167 6.92 1.00 16.19
CA TRP A 167 6.55 -0.08 15.26
C TRP A 167 6.77 0.28 13.79
N VAL A 168 6.63 1.55 13.41
CA VAL A 168 6.88 2.03 12.04
C VAL A 168 8.36 1.89 11.69
N PHE A 169 9.25 2.19 12.64
CA PHE A 169 10.69 2.10 12.44
C PHE A 169 11.18 0.66 12.25
N GLN A 170 10.59 -0.31 12.98
CA GLN A 170 10.93 -1.73 12.85
C GLN A 170 10.66 -2.32 11.45
N LEU A 171 9.75 -1.73 10.68
CA LEU A 171 9.44 -2.16 9.31
C LEU A 171 10.36 -1.54 8.25
N ALA A 172 11.02 -0.41 8.56
CA ALA A 172 11.93 0.29 7.64
C ALA A 172 13.41 -0.06 7.86
N SER A 173 13.78 -0.52 9.07
CA SER A 173 15.10 -1.03 9.38
C SER A 173 15.20 -2.52 9.03
N TYR A 174 15.27 -2.82 7.74
CA TYR A 174 15.86 -4.09 7.28
C TYR A 174 17.14 -3.73 6.53
N ASP A 175 18.15 -3.27 7.27
CA ASP A 175 19.53 -3.31 6.80
C ASP A 175 19.89 -4.80 6.67
N ARG A 176 19.94 -5.29 5.43
CA ARG A 176 20.48 -6.62 5.16
C ARG A 176 22.00 -6.51 5.21
N GLU A 177 22.61 -7.16 6.19
CA GLU A 177 23.97 -7.64 5.98
C GLU A 177 23.96 -8.57 4.75
N PRO A 178 24.98 -8.51 3.88
CA PRO A 178 25.09 -9.46 2.77
C PRO A 178 25.37 -10.85 3.35
N ASP A 179 24.36 -11.73 3.27
CA ASP A 179 24.53 -13.16 3.54
C ASP A 179 25.67 -13.69 2.66
N ARG A 180 26.74 -14.18 3.31
CA ARG A 180 27.80 -14.97 2.70
C ARG A 180 27.38 -16.43 2.60
#